data_AF-A0A2X1MAZ1-F1
#
_entry.id   AF-A0A2X1MAZ1-F1
#
_cell.length_a   1.000
_cell.length_b   1.000
_cell.length_c   1.000
_cell.angle_alpha   90.00
_cell.angle_beta   90.00
_cell.angle_gamma   90.00
#
_symmetry.space_group_name_H-M   'P 1'
#
loop_
_entity.id
_entity.type
_entity.pdbx_description
1 polymer ?
#
loop_
_entity_poly.entity_id
_entity_poly.type
_entity_poly.pdbx_seq_one_letter_code
_entity_poly.pdbx_strand_id
1 'polypeptide(L)'
;MELSGLVSNKRCYEGVHALLDNGYQPRQLQVLVDALPVAPGLTVIEAPTGSGKTETALAYAWKLIDQQIADSVIFALPTQATANAMLTRMEASASHLFSSPNLILAHGNSRFNHLFQSIKSRAITEQGQEEAWVQCCQWLSQSNKKVFLGQIGVCTIDQVLISVLPVKHRFIRGLGIGRSVFNC
;
A
#
# COMPACT_ATOMS: atom_id res chain seq x y z
N MET A 1 -10.78 -0.36 20.85
CA MET A 1 -10.57 -0.53 19.40
C MET A 1 -9.30 -1.34 19.15
N GLU A 2 -9.22 -2.54 19.73
CA GLU A 2 -8.07 -3.47 19.58
C GLU A 2 -8.43 -4.74 18.79
N LEU A 3 -9.70 -4.87 18.36
CA LEU A 3 -10.27 -6.11 17.82
C LEU A 3 -10.33 -6.18 16.29
N SER A 4 -9.70 -5.25 15.56
CA SER A 4 -9.82 -5.19 14.11
C SER A 4 -8.92 -6.18 13.36
N GLY A 5 -7.96 -6.84 14.03
CA GLY A 5 -6.97 -7.69 13.34
C GLY A 5 -6.20 -6.96 12.24
N LEU A 6 -6.12 -5.61 12.30
CA LEU A 6 -5.42 -4.75 11.36
C LEU A 6 -4.15 -4.13 11.97
N VAL A 7 -3.89 -4.44 13.23
CA VAL A 7 -2.69 -4.00 13.94
C VAL A 7 -1.54 -4.90 13.50
N SER A 8 -0.91 -4.58 12.38
CA SER A 8 0.43 -5.11 12.11
C SER A 8 1.47 -4.19 12.75
N ASN A 9 2.59 -4.78 13.16
CA ASN A 9 3.71 -4.03 13.72
C ASN A 9 4.39 -3.25 12.59
N LYS A 10 4.00 -1.98 12.46
CA LYS A 10 4.72 -1.00 11.64
C LYS A 10 6.16 -0.87 12.13
N ARG A 11 7.09 -0.70 11.20
CA ARG A 11 8.49 -0.41 11.52
C ARG A 11 8.69 1.10 11.59
N CYS A 12 9.61 1.53 12.45
CA CYS A 12 10.02 2.93 12.53
C CYS A 12 10.62 3.39 11.20
N TYR A 13 10.40 4.64 10.81
CA TYR A 13 10.98 5.15 9.58
C TYR A 13 12.51 5.24 9.68
N GLU A 14 13.21 4.45 8.87
CA GLU A 14 14.69 4.42 8.88
C GLU A 14 15.31 5.34 7.83
N GLY A 15 14.52 6.05 7.03
CA GLY A 15 15.02 6.90 5.94
C GLY A 15 14.79 6.29 4.56
N VAL A 16 14.85 7.12 3.52
CA VAL A 16 14.63 6.68 2.13
C VAL A 16 15.66 5.64 1.66
N HIS A 17 16.87 5.67 2.22
CA HIS A 17 17.95 4.76 1.86
C HIS A 17 17.62 3.30 2.19
N ALA A 18 16.81 3.03 3.21
CA ALA A 18 16.38 1.69 3.55
C ALA A 18 15.48 1.06 2.48
N LEU A 19 14.88 1.86 1.60
CA LEU A 19 14.07 1.39 0.46
C LEU A 19 14.88 1.22 -0.84
N LEU A 20 16.17 1.58 -0.83
CA LEU A 20 17.04 1.52 -2.01
C LEU A 20 17.94 0.28 -1.94
N ASP A 21 18.26 -0.28 -3.09
CA ASP A 21 19.22 -1.40 -3.18
C ASP A 21 20.60 -0.98 -2.66
N ASN A 22 21.34 -1.94 -2.09
CA ASN A 22 22.69 -1.73 -1.58
C ASN A 22 23.59 -1.08 -2.64
N GLY A 23 24.12 0.11 -2.32
CA GLY A 23 25.01 0.88 -3.20
C GLY A 23 24.32 2.01 -3.97
N TYR A 24 23.00 2.17 -3.88
CA TYR A 24 22.29 3.30 -4.48
C TYR A 24 22.21 4.49 -3.51
N GLN A 25 22.61 5.67 -3.99
CA GLN A 25 22.45 6.92 -3.27
C GLN A 25 21.08 7.56 -3.60
N PRO A 26 20.38 8.14 -2.60
CA PRO A 26 19.14 8.87 -2.83
C PRO A 26 19.33 10.00 -3.86
N ARG A 27 18.40 10.12 -4.81
CA ARG A 27 18.48 11.08 -5.91
C ARG A 27 17.39 12.14 -5.83
N GLN A 28 17.73 13.38 -6.20
CA GLN A 28 16.80 14.49 -6.50
C GLN A 28 15.65 14.64 -5.49
N LEU A 29 14.50 14.01 -5.75
CA LEU A 29 13.31 14.07 -4.90
C LEU A 29 13.45 13.26 -3.61
N GLN A 30 14.20 12.16 -3.64
CA GLN A 30 14.34 11.25 -2.51
C GLN A 30 15.03 11.93 -1.31
N VAL A 31 15.94 12.87 -1.56
CA VAL A 31 16.61 13.64 -0.49
C VAL A 31 15.69 14.66 0.18
N LEU A 32 14.54 14.98 -0.43
CA LEU A 32 13.60 15.97 0.10
C LEU A 32 12.57 15.37 1.06
N VAL A 33 12.48 14.04 1.16
CA VAL A 33 11.46 13.33 1.97
C VAL A 33 11.47 13.78 3.43
N ASP A 34 12.67 13.95 4.00
CA ASP A 34 12.83 14.37 5.40
C ASP A 34 12.36 15.80 5.65
N ALA A 35 12.44 16.66 4.63
CA ALA A 35 11.96 18.04 4.69
C ALA A 35 10.45 18.18 4.45
N LEU A 36 9.77 17.13 3.96
CA LEU A 36 8.32 17.18 3.75
C LEU A 36 7.55 17.26 5.08
N PRO A 37 6.48 18.07 5.14
CA PRO A 37 5.70 18.29 6.35
C PRO A 37 5.00 17.00 6.78
N VAL A 38 5.02 16.70 8.07
CA VAL A 38 4.33 15.54 8.65
C VAL A 38 2.95 15.99 9.13
N ALA A 39 2.03 16.15 8.18
CA ALA A 39 0.66 16.61 8.44
C ALA A 39 -0.30 16.04 7.39
N PRO A 40 -1.61 15.93 7.71
CA PRO A 40 -2.62 15.63 6.70
C PRO A 40 -2.61 16.68 5.59
N GLY A 41 -2.55 16.26 4.33
CA GLY A 41 -2.53 17.18 3.20
C GLY A 41 -2.39 16.50 1.84
N LEU A 42 -2.44 17.31 0.78
CA LEU A 42 -2.18 16.88 -0.60
C LEU A 42 -0.75 17.27 -0.98
N THR A 43 0.06 16.29 -1.37
CA THR A 43 1.41 16.50 -1.89
C THR A 43 1.42 16.17 -3.38
N VAL A 44 1.81 17.13 -4.23
CA VAL A 44 1.94 16.94 -5.67
C VAL A 44 3.43 16.95 -6.01
N ILE A 45 3.90 15.90 -6.67
CA ILE A 45 5.31 15.73 -7.06
C ILE A 45 5.41 15.70 -8.58
N GLU A 46 6.01 16.73 -9.16
CA GLU A 46 6.29 16.81 -10.59
C GLU A 46 7.77 16.56 -10.84
N ALA A 47 8.09 15.49 -11.55
CA ALA A 47 9.46 15.19 -11.98
C ALA A 47 9.49 14.26 -13.19
N PRO A 48 10.61 14.24 -13.94
CA PRO A 48 10.82 13.28 -15.03
C PRO A 48 10.66 11.81 -14.62
N THR A 49 10.43 10.95 -15.60
CA THR A 49 10.49 9.50 -15.41
C THR A 49 11.89 9.08 -14.96
N GLY A 50 11.97 8.10 -14.05
CA GLY A 50 13.26 7.67 -13.49
C GLY A 50 13.83 8.52 -12.35
N SER A 51 13.22 9.65 -11.98
CA SER A 51 13.65 10.49 -10.84
C SER A 51 13.36 9.90 -9.45
N GLY A 52 12.90 8.66 -9.33
CA GLY A 52 12.63 8.01 -8.04
C GLY A 52 11.33 8.47 -7.35
N LYS A 53 10.31 8.87 -8.12
CA LYS A 53 9.02 9.33 -7.58
C LYS A 53 8.33 8.28 -6.71
N THR A 54 8.35 7.01 -7.12
CA THR A 54 7.68 5.95 -6.35
C THR A 54 8.33 5.75 -4.99
N GLU A 55 9.66 5.69 -4.93
CA GLU A 55 10.43 5.55 -3.69
C GLU A 55 10.23 6.77 -2.79
N THR A 56 10.20 7.98 -3.38
CA THR A 56 9.90 9.22 -2.66
C THR A 56 8.51 9.14 -2.02
N ALA A 57 7.51 8.73 -2.79
CA ALA A 57 6.13 8.60 -2.33
C ALA A 57 5.97 7.50 -1.25
N LEU A 58 6.64 6.37 -1.41
CA LEU A 58 6.63 5.28 -0.44
C LEU A 58 7.36 5.67 0.86
N ALA A 59 8.52 6.31 0.76
CA ALA A 59 9.27 6.80 1.93
C ALA A 59 8.47 7.85 2.70
N TYR A 60 7.84 8.79 2.00
CA TYR A 60 7.00 9.79 2.63
C TYR A 60 5.76 9.15 3.28
N ALA A 61 5.14 8.17 2.63
CA ALA A 61 4.03 7.43 3.22
C ALA A 61 4.45 6.65 4.47
N TRP A 62 5.63 6.03 4.46
CA TRP A 62 6.20 5.35 5.63
C TRP A 62 6.42 6.32 6.79
N LYS A 63 6.97 7.52 6.53
CA LYS A 63 7.11 8.60 7.51
C LYS A 63 5.76 8.99 8.13
N LEU A 64 4.71 9.14 7.32
CA LEU A 64 3.35 9.44 7.81
C LEU A 64 2.75 8.30 8.64
N ILE A 65 3.02 7.05 8.27
CA ILE A 65 2.56 5.86 9.01
C ILE A 65 3.27 5.73 10.36
N ASP A 66 4.59 5.93 10.37
CA ASP A 66 5.39 5.92 11.60
C ASP A 66 4.88 6.96 12.60
N GLN A 67 4.55 8.16 12.10
CA GLN A 67 4.01 9.28 12.87
C GLN A 67 2.50 9.18 13.15
N GLN A 68 1.87 8.03 12.89
CA GLN A 68 0.44 7.74 13.18
C GLN A 68 -0.58 8.65 12.45
N ILE A 69 -0.15 9.35 11.40
CA ILE A 69 -1.02 10.17 10.55
C ILE A 69 -1.80 9.30 9.57
N ALA A 70 -1.19 8.21 9.12
CA ALA A 70 -1.78 7.22 8.24
C ALA A 70 -1.57 5.80 8.80
N ASP A 71 -2.37 4.84 8.34
CA ASP A 71 -2.25 3.43 8.71
C ASP A 71 -1.90 2.54 7.51
N SER A 72 -2.06 3.05 6.28
CA SER A 72 -1.92 2.28 5.04
C SER A 72 -1.48 3.15 3.85
N VAL A 73 -1.00 2.50 2.79
CA VAL A 73 -0.60 3.12 1.52
C VAL A 73 -1.39 2.49 0.38
N ILE A 74 -1.88 3.31 -0.56
CA ILE A 74 -2.58 2.85 -1.75
C ILE A 74 -1.93 3.42 -3.00
N PHE A 75 -1.53 2.55 -3.91
CA PHE A 75 -1.08 2.89 -5.26
C PHE A 75 -2.22 2.73 -6.25
N ALA A 76 -2.56 3.80 -6.96
CA ALA A 76 -3.65 3.86 -7.93
C ALA A 76 -3.08 4.09 -9.33
N LEU A 77 -3.02 3.04 -10.15
CA LEU A 77 -2.30 3.04 -11.41
C LEU A 77 -3.24 3.15 -12.62
N PRO A 78 -2.77 3.68 -13.76
CA PRO A 78 -3.63 3.88 -14.95
C PRO A 78 -4.05 2.57 -15.62
N THR A 79 -3.32 1.46 -15.45
CA THR A 79 -3.60 0.20 -16.15
C THR A 79 -3.37 -1.01 -15.24
N GLN A 80 -3.92 -2.16 -15.63
CA GLN A 80 -3.66 -3.43 -14.95
C GLN A 80 -2.19 -3.86 -15.07
N ALA A 81 -1.55 -3.58 -16.20
CA ALA A 81 -0.15 -3.91 -16.42
C ALA A 81 0.77 -3.14 -15.46
N THR A 82 0.54 -1.83 -15.32
CA THR A 82 1.29 -1.00 -14.37
C THR A 82 0.98 -1.36 -12.91
N ALA A 83 -0.26 -1.73 -12.58
CA ALA A 83 -0.61 -2.26 -11.26
C ALA A 83 0.11 -3.58 -10.95
N ASN A 84 0.18 -4.51 -11.91
CA ASN A 84 0.91 -5.78 -11.75
C ASN A 84 2.41 -5.54 -11.52
N ALA A 85 3.02 -4.66 -12.31
CA ALA A 85 4.42 -4.29 -12.13
C ALA A 85 4.66 -3.62 -10.76
N MET A 86 3.72 -2.78 -10.30
CA MET A 86 3.79 -2.15 -9.00
C MET A 86 3.65 -3.17 -7.85
N LEU A 87 2.80 -4.19 -7.99
CA LEU A 87 2.69 -5.26 -6.99
C LEU A 87 4.05 -5.92 -6.75
N THR A 88 4.78 -6.28 -7.81
CA THR A 88 6.11 -6.90 -7.70
C THR A 88 7.08 -6.01 -6.92
N ARG A 89 7.05 -4.70 -7.17
CA ARG A 89 7.90 -3.74 -6.44
C ARG A 89 7.48 -3.64 -4.98
N MET A 90 6.19 -3.56 -4.70
CA MET A 90 5.70 -3.46 -3.34
C MET A 90 5.99 -4.73 -2.54
N GLU A 91 5.89 -5.92 -3.12
CA GLU A 91 6.24 -7.17 -2.43
C GLU A 91 7.69 -7.15 -1.93
N ALA A 92 8.62 -6.63 -2.73
CA ALA A 92 10.02 -6.48 -2.34
C ALA A 92 10.21 -5.43 -1.23
N SER A 93 9.46 -4.34 -1.27
CA SER A 93 9.64 -3.22 -0.34
C SER A 93 8.77 -3.26 0.94
N ALA A 94 7.75 -4.11 0.98
CA ALA A 94 6.73 -4.06 2.02
C ALA A 94 7.25 -4.40 3.43
N SER A 95 8.27 -5.27 3.50
CA SER A 95 8.91 -5.68 4.75
C SER A 95 9.68 -4.56 5.44
N HIS A 96 10.03 -3.49 4.71
CA HIS A 96 10.62 -2.29 5.32
C HIS A 96 9.59 -1.50 6.12
N LEU A 97 8.33 -1.46 5.66
CA LEU A 97 7.26 -0.69 6.32
C LEU A 97 6.60 -1.48 7.46
N PHE A 98 6.44 -2.79 7.29
CA PHE A 98 5.70 -3.65 8.23
C PHE A 98 6.42 -4.97 8.47
N SER A 99 6.35 -5.51 9.69
CA SER A 99 6.95 -6.82 10.00
C SER A 99 6.27 -7.98 9.28
N SER A 100 4.95 -7.88 9.10
CA SER A 100 4.09 -8.90 8.46
C SER A 100 3.12 -8.17 7.53
N PRO A 101 3.61 -7.68 6.38
CA PRO A 101 2.84 -6.80 5.52
C PRO A 101 1.67 -7.54 4.85
N ASN A 102 0.52 -6.88 4.78
CA ASN A 102 -0.60 -7.33 3.97
C ASN A 102 -0.69 -6.53 2.67
N LEU A 103 -0.42 -7.20 1.55
CA LEU A 103 -0.52 -6.64 0.20
C LEU A 103 -1.81 -7.07 -0.49
N ILE A 104 -2.53 -6.11 -1.04
CA ILE A 104 -3.76 -6.35 -1.80
C ILE A 104 -3.60 -5.83 -3.22
N LEU A 105 -3.91 -6.67 -4.21
CA LEU A 105 -4.03 -6.28 -5.61
C LEU A 105 -5.50 -6.25 -6.04
N ALA A 106 -5.96 -5.12 -6.60
CA ALA A 106 -7.30 -5.03 -7.17
C ALA A 106 -7.35 -4.42 -8.56
N HIS A 107 -7.79 -5.25 -9.48
CA HIS A 107 -8.25 -4.89 -10.82
C HIS A 107 -9.07 -6.06 -11.36
N GLY A 108 -9.65 -5.93 -12.55
CA GLY A 108 -10.58 -6.94 -13.10
C GLY A 108 -10.02 -8.36 -13.18
N ASN A 109 -8.71 -8.51 -13.39
CA ASN A 109 -8.03 -9.80 -13.58
C ASN A 109 -7.05 -10.16 -12.44
N SER A 110 -7.14 -9.53 -11.27
CA SER A 110 -6.19 -9.77 -10.16
C SER A 110 -6.13 -11.23 -9.72
N ARG A 111 -7.25 -11.97 -9.82
CA ARG A 111 -7.32 -13.41 -9.52
C ARG A 111 -6.42 -14.29 -10.40
N PHE A 112 -5.96 -13.80 -11.55
CA PHE A 112 -5.08 -14.54 -12.45
C PHE A 112 -3.61 -14.14 -12.28
N ASN A 113 -3.30 -13.21 -11.38
CA ASN A 113 -1.92 -12.82 -11.10
C ASN A 113 -1.26 -13.87 -10.18
N HIS A 114 -0.28 -14.61 -10.70
CA HIS A 114 0.42 -15.67 -9.97
C HIS A 114 1.15 -15.18 -8.72
N LEU A 115 1.76 -13.99 -8.77
CA LEU A 115 2.42 -13.40 -7.61
C LEU A 115 1.40 -13.13 -6.51
N PHE A 116 0.26 -12.52 -6.86
CA PHE A 116 -0.79 -12.25 -5.89
C PHE A 116 -1.36 -13.53 -5.27
N GLN A 117 -1.51 -14.60 -6.05
CA GLN A 117 -1.92 -15.90 -5.51
C GLN A 117 -0.87 -16.49 -4.55
N SER A 118 0.42 -16.36 -4.88
CA SER A 118 1.52 -16.78 -3.99
C SER A 118 1.49 -16.02 -2.65
N ILE A 119 1.30 -14.70 -2.69
CA ILE A 119 1.18 -13.84 -1.49
C ILE A 119 0.04 -14.31 -0.60
N LYS A 120 -1.14 -14.58 -1.18
CA LYS A 120 -2.30 -15.10 -0.42
C LYS A 120 -2.00 -16.44 0.23
N SER A 121 -1.40 -17.36 -0.51
CA SER A 121 -1.05 -18.69 0.00
C SER A 121 -0.02 -18.62 1.14
N ARG A 122 0.99 -17.76 1.02
CA ARG A 122 1.96 -17.52 2.11
C ARG A 122 1.31 -16.95 3.35
N ALA A 123 0.43 -15.96 3.21
CA ALA A 123 -0.33 -15.42 4.35
C ALA A 123 -1.14 -16.51 5.08
N ILE A 124 -1.72 -17.46 4.35
CA ILE A 124 -2.46 -18.61 4.93
C ILE A 124 -1.51 -19.58 5.67
N THR A 125 -0.28 -19.77 5.17
CA THR A 125 0.66 -20.80 5.67
C THR A 125 1.54 -20.30 6.82
N GLU A 126 2.01 -19.05 6.76
CA GLU A 126 2.93 -18.45 7.75
C GLU A 126 2.21 -18.00 9.03
N GLN A 127 0.91 -17.68 8.98
CA GLN A 127 0.12 -17.17 10.12
C GLN A 127 -0.69 -18.25 10.86
N GLY A 128 -0.15 -19.47 10.95
CA GLY A 128 -0.82 -20.58 11.63
C GLY A 128 -1.45 -20.17 12.97
N GLN A 129 -2.78 -20.27 13.04
CA GLN A 129 -3.67 -20.08 14.21
C GLN A 129 -4.18 -18.66 14.58
N GLU A 130 -4.02 -17.62 13.75
CA GLU A 130 -4.95 -16.48 13.83
C GLU A 130 -6.02 -16.61 12.73
N GLU A 131 -7.04 -17.43 13.01
CA GLU A 131 -8.20 -17.63 12.10
C GLU A 131 -8.78 -16.30 11.61
N ALA A 132 -8.81 -15.28 12.46
CA ALA A 132 -9.31 -13.95 12.13
C ALA A 132 -8.46 -13.22 11.06
N TRP A 133 -7.12 -13.33 11.11
CA TRP A 133 -6.21 -12.67 10.17
C TRP A 133 -6.22 -13.36 8.81
N VAL A 134 -6.17 -14.70 8.80
CA VAL A 134 -6.26 -15.51 7.58
C VAL A 134 -7.64 -15.34 6.93
N GLN A 135 -8.72 -15.36 7.72
CA GLN A 135 -10.07 -15.04 7.22
C GLN A 135 -10.16 -13.59 6.76
N CYS A 136 -9.49 -12.64 7.40
CA CYS A 136 -9.43 -11.24 6.96
C CYS A 136 -8.73 -11.14 5.61
N CYS A 137 -7.51 -11.64 5.45
CA CYS A 137 -6.80 -11.68 4.17
C CYS A 137 -7.62 -12.35 3.06
N GLN A 138 -8.25 -13.49 3.36
CA GLN A 138 -9.12 -14.19 2.41
C GLN A 138 -10.36 -13.36 2.06
N TRP A 139 -11.05 -12.79 3.06
CA TRP A 139 -12.21 -11.92 2.88
C TRP A 139 -11.85 -10.64 2.10
N LEU A 140 -10.75 -9.98 2.44
CA LEU A 140 -10.17 -8.82 1.76
C LEU A 140 -9.88 -9.13 0.29
N SER A 141 -9.39 -10.33 0.02
CA SER A 141 -9.04 -10.73 -1.33
C SER A 141 -10.22 -11.19 -2.21
N GLN A 142 -11.40 -11.39 -1.63
CA GLN A 142 -12.62 -11.80 -2.35
C GLN A 142 -13.28 -10.65 -3.14
N SER A 143 -12.89 -9.40 -2.89
CA SER A 143 -13.51 -8.27 -3.59
C SER A 143 -12.53 -7.14 -3.84
N ASN A 144 -12.48 -6.66 -5.09
CA ASN A 144 -11.76 -5.44 -5.48
C ASN A 144 -12.18 -4.19 -4.68
N LYS A 145 -13.30 -4.28 -3.94
CA LYS A 145 -13.82 -3.23 -3.07
C LYS A 145 -13.05 -3.07 -1.75
N LYS A 146 -12.15 -4.01 -1.42
CA LYS A 146 -11.49 -4.14 -0.11
C LYS A 146 -10.00 -3.79 -0.13
N VAL A 147 -9.49 -3.19 -1.21
CA VAL A 147 -8.12 -2.60 -1.28
C VAL A 147 -7.85 -1.68 -0.11
N PHE A 148 -8.86 -0.90 0.28
CA PHE A 148 -8.79 0.11 1.33
C PHE A 148 -8.62 -0.47 2.75
N LEU A 149 -8.55 -1.79 2.89
CA LEU A 149 -8.44 -2.47 4.16
C LEU A 149 -7.12 -3.26 4.27
N GLY A 150 -6.26 -3.20 3.25
CA GLY A 150 -4.89 -3.71 3.34
C GLY A 150 -3.94 -2.62 3.80
N GLN A 151 -2.77 -3.03 4.29
CA GLN A 151 -1.72 -2.08 4.68
C GLN A 151 -1.05 -1.46 3.46
N ILE A 152 -0.89 -2.26 2.40
CA ILE A 152 -0.41 -1.79 1.10
C ILE A 152 -1.41 -2.27 0.04
N GLY A 153 -2.16 -1.33 -0.53
CA GLY A 153 -3.08 -1.57 -1.64
C GLY A 153 -2.45 -1.18 -2.97
N VAL A 154 -2.56 -2.04 -3.98
CA VAL A 154 -2.21 -1.74 -5.37
C VAL A 154 -3.44 -1.95 -6.23
N CYS A 155 -3.86 -0.93 -6.97
CA CYS A 155 -5.09 -1.00 -7.74
C CYS A 155 -5.03 -0.18 -9.02
N THR A 156 -6.03 -0.34 -9.90
CA THR A 156 -6.25 0.62 -10.98
C THR A 156 -6.99 1.84 -10.46
N ILE A 157 -6.75 3.00 -11.07
CA ILE A 157 -7.40 4.26 -10.70
C ILE A 157 -8.93 4.19 -10.76
N ASP A 158 -9.48 3.34 -11.65
CA ASP A 158 -10.92 3.06 -11.69
C ASP A 158 -11.46 2.56 -10.35
N GLN A 159 -10.71 1.75 -9.59
CA GLN A 159 -11.15 1.27 -8.28
C GLN A 159 -11.29 2.41 -7.26
N VAL A 160 -10.43 3.43 -7.38
CA VAL A 160 -10.50 4.65 -6.57
C VAL A 160 -11.65 5.53 -7.04
N LEU A 161 -11.82 5.75 -8.35
CA LEU A 161 -12.91 6.57 -8.88
C LEU A 161 -14.29 5.99 -8.59
N ILE A 162 -14.46 4.67 -8.66
CA ILE A 162 -15.74 4.03 -8.32
C ILE A 162 -16.04 4.16 -6.81
N SER A 163 -15.06 4.47 -5.96
CA SER A 163 -15.28 4.69 -4.52
C SER A 163 -16.06 5.98 -4.21
N VAL A 164 -15.98 6.98 -5.09
CA VAL A 164 -16.68 8.26 -4.92
C VAL A 164 -18.06 8.28 -5.59
N LEU A 165 -18.37 7.28 -6.42
CA LEU A 165 -19.67 7.14 -7.09
C LEU A 165 -20.77 6.62 -6.14
N PRO A 166 -22.07 6.96 -6.38
CA PRO A 166 -23.19 6.54 -5.54
C PRO A 166 -23.58 5.07 -5.82
N VAL A 167 -22.69 4.14 -5.47
CA VAL A 167 -22.87 2.69 -5.65
C VAL A 167 -22.99 1.97 -4.30
N LYS A 168 -23.68 0.81 -4.27
CA LYS A 168 -23.84 -0.01 -3.05
C LYS A 168 -22.47 -0.30 -2.39
N HIS A 169 -22.39 -0.15 -1.06
CA HIS A 169 -21.21 -0.33 -0.17
C HIS A 169 -20.19 0.83 -0.07
N ARG A 170 -20.63 2.08 -0.27
CA ARG A 170 -19.82 3.32 -0.14
C ARG A 170 -19.02 3.44 1.18
N PHE A 171 -19.58 3.00 2.30
CA PHE A 171 -18.99 3.15 3.65
C PHE A 171 -17.68 2.38 3.87
N ILE A 172 -17.56 1.17 3.31
CA ILE A 172 -16.35 0.32 3.43
C ILE A 172 -15.17 0.96 2.69
N ARG A 173 -15.45 1.65 1.58
CA ARG A 173 -14.43 2.37 0.80
C ARG A 173 -14.03 3.68 1.46
N GLY A 174 -14.97 4.40 2.09
CA GLY A 174 -14.71 5.64 2.82
C GLY A 174 -13.83 5.47 4.07
N LEU A 175 -13.98 4.35 4.79
CA LEU A 175 -13.26 4.15 6.07
C LEU A 175 -11.75 3.94 5.90
N GLY A 176 -11.32 3.33 4.79
CA GLY A 176 -9.89 3.16 4.49
C GLY A 176 -9.26 4.34 3.75
N ILE A 177 -10.06 5.26 3.19
CA ILE A 177 -9.56 6.48 2.52
C ILE A 177 -9.09 7.52 3.55
N GLY A 178 -9.70 7.57 4.75
CA GLY A 178 -9.40 8.60 5.75
C GLY A 178 -8.02 8.52 6.40
N ARG A 179 -7.34 7.36 6.30
CA ARG A 179 -6.01 7.10 6.90
C ARG A 179 -5.04 6.43 5.91
N SER A 180 -5.33 6.48 4.60
CA SER A 180 -4.43 5.96 3.57
C SER A 180 -3.71 7.07 2.83
N VAL A 181 -2.42 6.90 2.57
CA VAL A 181 -1.68 7.75 1.63
C VAL A 181 -1.92 7.25 0.21
N PHE A 182 -2.51 8.09 -0.65
CA PHE A 182 -2.74 7.77 -2.06
C PHE A 182 -1.59 8.24 -2.94
N ASN A 183 -1.06 7.31 -3.72
CA ASN A 183 -0.02 7.54 -4.71
C ASN A 183 -0.58 7.19 -6.09
N CYS A 184 -0.78 8.20 -6.94
CA CYS A 184 -1.22 8.04 -8.33
C CYS A 184 -0.03 8.03 -9.30
#